data_AF-K5X0A1-F1
#
_entry.id   AF-K5X0A1-F1
#
_cell.length_a   1.000
_cell.length_b   1.000
_cell.length_c   1.000
_cell.angle_alpha   90.00
_cell.angle_beta   90.00
_cell.angle_gamma   90.00
#
_symmetry.space_group_name_H-M   'P 1'
#
loop_
_entity.id
_entity.type
_entity.pdbx_description
1 polymer ?
#
loop_
_entity_poly.entity_id
_entity_poly.type
_entity_poly.pdbx_seq_one_letter_code
_entity_poly.pdbx_strand_id
1 'polypeptide(L)'
;MQVPDELLLLIVSYFPLTTLIRARGVCKLWRSVIPGSHIPTYRRSLVKLYLRLIDSPIFLPTRKQILDQRCYWSRETYLSQLPKELPDDFRCWVLEWPERAILGLVWPGLRHTRNMFSEADLLCDTGTNILPINILNSVAFHMPSPFMMQAYMYSTGLRGETGVALLIDDAFIDGYQKSRILLLSGRCKGVEMVGRVYQVAGVKGAMDTPIAKSWTEYLEQELSRQEAWQLQHERCTRL
;
A
#
# COMPACT_ATOMS: atom_id res chain seq x y z
N MET A 1 -37.59 2.69 -20.33
CA MET A 1 -36.54 2.97 -21.34
C MET A 1 -35.28 2.25 -20.87
N GLN A 2 -34.79 1.26 -21.61
CA GLN A 2 -33.59 0.51 -21.25
C GLN A 2 -32.36 1.27 -21.79
N VAL A 3 -31.32 1.41 -20.97
CA VAL A 3 -30.05 2.00 -21.39
C VAL A 3 -29.26 0.94 -22.17
N PRO A 4 -28.74 1.24 -23.38
CA PRO A 4 -27.85 0.34 -24.13
C PRO A 4 -26.63 -0.08 -23.31
N ASP A 5 -26.19 -1.33 -23.49
CA ASP A 5 -25.06 -1.91 -22.74
C ASP A 5 -23.74 -1.16 -22.97
N GLU A 6 -23.53 -0.62 -24.17
CA GLU A 6 -22.34 0.15 -24.53
C GLU A 6 -22.25 1.44 -23.72
N LEU A 7 -23.38 2.12 -23.53
CA LEU A 7 -23.44 3.33 -22.69
C LEU A 7 -23.22 2.99 -21.22
N LEU A 8 -23.72 1.83 -20.76
CA LEU A 8 -23.49 1.39 -19.40
C LEU A 8 -22.01 1.07 -19.14
N LEU A 9 -21.35 0.37 -20.06
CA LEU A 9 -19.91 0.09 -20.00
C LEU A 9 -19.08 1.39 -19.98
N LEU A 10 -19.45 2.37 -20.81
CA LEU A 10 -18.82 3.68 -20.86
C LEU A 10 -18.99 4.42 -19.52
N ILE A 11 -20.21 4.51 -19.00
CA ILE A 11 -20.50 5.17 -17.72
C ILE A 11 -19.69 4.52 -16.58
N VAL A 12 -19.66 3.19 -16.53
CA VAL A 12 -18.91 2.44 -15.50
C VAL A 12 -17.41 2.71 -15.57
N SER A 13 -16.85 2.95 -16.77
CA SER A 13 -15.41 3.21 -16.93
C SER A 13 -14.93 4.48 -16.21
N TYR A 14 -15.83 5.45 -16.03
CA TYR A 14 -15.57 6.72 -15.33
C TYR A 14 -15.84 6.66 -13.82
N PHE A 15 -16.37 5.55 -13.30
CA PHE A 15 -16.71 5.48 -11.89
C PHE A 15 -15.45 5.48 -11.01
N PRO A 16 -15.45 6.28 -9.91
CA PRO A 16 -14.44 6.13 -8.88
C PRO A 16 -14.59 4.77 -8.21
N LEU A 17 -13.52 4.30 -7.57
CA LEU A 17 -13.40 3.03 -6.87
C LEU A 17 -14.54 2.82 -5.87
N THR A 18 -14.88 3.82 -5.06
CA THR A 18 -16.00 3.73 -4.10
C THR A 18 -17.34 3.47 -4.80
N THR A 19 -17.59 4.13 -5.93
CA THR A 19 -18.80 3.93 -6.73
C THR A 19 -18.78 2.57 -7.40
N LEU A 20 -17.64 2.09 -7.92
CA LEU A 20 -17.52 0.73 -8.46
C LEU A 20 -17.84 -0.33 -7.40
N ILE A 21 -17.28 -0.20 -6.19
CA ILE A 21 -17.54 -1.10 -5.07
C ILE A 21 -19.04 -1.11 -4.73
N ARG A 22 -19.66 0.06 -4.58
CA ARG A 22 -21.09 0.18 -4.26
C ARG A 22 -21.98 -0.36 -5.38
N ALA A 23 -21.65 -0.06 -6.64
CA ALA A 23 -22.41 -0.49 -7.82
C ALA A 23 -22.50 -2.02 -7.91
N ARG A 24 -21.44 -2.77 -7.56
CA ARG A 24 -21.48 -4.25 -7.50
C ARG A 24 -22.53 -4.80 -6.51
N GLY A 25 -22.89 -4.01 -5.50
CA GLY A 25 -23.90 -4.33 -4.50
C GLY A 25 -25.34 -4.05 -4.95
N VAL A 26 -25.55 -3.29 -6.03
CA VAL A 26 -26.89 -2.84 -6.45
C VAL A 26 -27.72 -3.99 -7.04
N CYS A 27 -27.24 -4.64 -8.10
CA CYS A 27 -27.93 -5.78 -8.70
C CYS A 27 -26.97 -6.68 -9.51
N LYS A 28 -27.49 -7.81 -10.02
CA LYS A 28 -26.72 -8.78 -10.81
C LYS A 28 -26.12 -8.17 -12.09
N LEU A 29 -26.83 -7.27 -12.76
CA LEU A 29 -26.36 -6.59 -13.97
C LEU A 29 -25.10 -5.76 -13.71
N TRP A 30 -25.09 -4.89 -12.69
CA TRP A 30 -23.90 -4.11 -12.35
C TRP A 30 -22.70 -4.99 -12.00
N ARG A 31 -22.95 -6.13 -11.34
CA ARG A 31 -21.89 -7.09 -10.98
C ARG A 31 -21.27 -7.75 -12.21
N SER A 32 -22.05 -8.01 -13.26
CA SER A 32 -21.55 -8.61 -14.52
C SER A 32 -20.92 -7.58 -15.46
N VAL A 33 -21.38 -6.32 -15.44
CA VAL A 33 -20.87 -5.26 -16.33
C VAL A 33 -19.49 -4.75 -15.89
N ILE A 34 -19.24 -4.61 -14.59
CA ILE A 34 -18.00 -4.05 -14.06
C ILE A 34 -16.73 -4.79 -14.51
N PRO A 35 -16.67 -6.14 -14.54
CA PRO A 35 -15.51 -6.84 -15.09
C PRO A 35 -15.27 -6.57 -16.58
N GLY A 36 -16.33 -6.30 -17.36
CA GLY A 36 -16.27 -6.11 -18.81
C GLY A 36 -16.00 -4.68 -19.26
N SER A 37 -16.07 -3.68 -18.38
CA SER A 37 -15.85 -2.28 -18.73
C SER A 37 -14.36 -1.91 -18.79
N HIS A 38 -14.06 -0.84 -19.54
CA HIS A 38 -12.71 -0.27 -19.72
C HIS A 38 -12.21 0.50 -18.49
N ILE A 39 -12.36 -0.07 -17.30
CA ILE A 39 -11.82 0.47 -16.06
C ILE A 39 -10.28 0.34 -16.08
N PRO A 40 -9.53 1.39 -15.67
CA PRO A 40 -8.08 1.30 -15.52
C PRO A 40 -7.62 0.11 -14.66
N THR A 41 -6.53 -0.53 -15.06
CA THR A 41 -6.00 -1.76 -14.43
C THR A 41 -5.77 -1.60 -12.92
N TYR A 42 -5.25 -0.47 -12.45
CA TYR A 42 -5.05 -0.20 -11.03
C TYR A 42 -6.37 -0.23 -10.25
N ARG A 43 -7.42 0.42 -10.77
CA ARG A 43 -8.72 0.51 -10.11
C ARG A 43 -9.41 -0.84 -10.11
N ARG A 44 -9.29 -1.62 -11.19
CA ARG A 44 -9.78 -3.00 -11.26
C ARG A 44 -9.10 -3.90 -10.22
N SER A 45 -7.79 -3.75 -10.05
CA SER A 45 -7.01 -4.50 -9.06
C SER A 45 -7.43 -4.15 -7.64
N LEU A 46 -7.66 -2.87 -7.33
CA LEU A 46 -8.19 -2.44 -6.04
C LEU A 46 -9.63 -2.95 -5.78
N VAL A 47 -10.51 -2.99 -6.79
CA VAL A 47 -11.83 -3.63 -6.65
C VAL A 47 -11.68 -5.11 -6.30
N LYS A 48 -10.79 -5.84 -7.00
CA LYS A 48 -10.52 -7.26 -6.73
C LYS A 48 -10.00 -7.47 -5.31
N LEU A 49 -9.04 -6.65 -4.88
CA LEU A 49 -8.48 -6.66 -3.53
C LEU A 49 -9.58 -6.39 -2.47
N TYR A 50 -10.46 -5.42 -2.70
CA TYR A 50 -11.57 -5.13 -1.79
C TYR A 50 -12.49 -6.35 -1.61
N LEU A 51 -12.83 -7.02 -2.71
CA LEU A 51 -13.68 -8.22 -2.67
C LEU A 51 -12.99 -9.35 -1.91
N ARG A 52 -11.70 -9.61 -2.20
CA ARG A 52 -10.92 -10.61 -1.46
C ARG A 52 -10.86 -10.28 0.03
N LEU A 53 -10.66 -9.02 0.37
CA LEU A 53 -10.60 -8.57 1.75
C LEU A 53 -11.91 -8.82 2.50
N ILE A 54 -13.07 -8.46 1.93
CA ILE A 54 -14.35 -8.65 2.65
C ILE A 54 -14.70 -10.13 2.83
N ASP A 55 -14.20 -10.99 1.95
CA ASP A 55 -14.35 -12.44 2.02
C ASP A 55 -13.31 -13.09 2.95
N SER A 56 -12.31 -12.34 3.41
CA SER A 56 -11.22 -12.84 4.25
C SER A 56 -11.68 -13.07 5.70
N PRO A 57 -11.28 -14.18 6.35
CA PRO A 57 -11.67 -14.46 7.73
C PRO A 57 -11.16 -13.41 8.73
N ILE A 58 -10.10 -12.66 8.40
CA ILE A 58 -9.54 -11.63 9.28
C ILE A 58 -10.34 -10.32 9.27
N PHE A 59 -11.24 -10.13 8.30
CA PHE A 59 -11.88 -8.85 8.04
C PHE A 59 -12.75 -8.35 9.19
N LEU A 60 -13.61 -9.22 9.73
CA LEU A 60 -14.48 -8.87 10.85
C LEU A 60 -13.69 -8.76 12.18
N PRO A 61 -12.78 -9.71 12.53
CA PRO A 61 -11.97 -9.61 13.75
C PRO A 61 -11.16 -8.32 13.86
N THR A 62 -10.50 -7.91 12.78
CA THR A 62 -9.62 -6.71 12.79
C THR A 62 -10.41 -5.40 12.77
N ARG A 63 -11.72 -5.45 12.48
CA ARG A 63 -12.51 -4.26 12.16
C ARG A 63 -12.65 -3.28 13.30
N LYS A 64 -12.95 -3.80 14.49
CA LYS A 64 -13.18 -2.95 15.67
C LYS A 64 -11.91 -2.15 15.99
N GLN A 65 -10.78 -2.85 16.06
CA GLN A 65 -9.47 -2.26 16.35
C GLN A 65 -9.09 -1.18 15.34
N ILE A 66 -9.21 -1.46 14.03
CA ILE A 66 -8.88 -0.48 12.98
C ILE A 66 -9.77 0.77 13.09
N LEU A 67 -11.08 0.60 13.33
CA LEU A 67 -12.01 1.72 13.39
C LEU A 67 -11.75 2.63 14.60
N ASP A 68 -11.35 2.06 15.73
CA ASP A 68 -11.01 2.78 16.97
C ASP A 68 -9.72 3.60 16.82
N GLN A 69 -8.83 3.20 15.91
CA GLN A 69 -7.55 3.86 15.67
C GLN A 69 -7.61 4.97 14.61
N ARG A 70 -8.76 5.20 13.96
CA ARG A 70 -8.85 6.25 12.95
C ARG A 70 -8.67 7.64 13.56
N CYS A 71 -7.90 8.49 12.89
CA CYS A 71 -7.86 9.92 13.15
C CYS A 71 -8.49 10.67 11.99
N TYR A 72 -8.95 11.89 12.28
CA TYR A 72 -9.33 12.81 11.23
C TYR A 72 -8.08 13.27 10.49
N TRP A 73 -8.11 13.15 9.16
CA TRP A 73 -7.03 13.60 8.28
C TRP A 73 -7.60 13.95 6.90
N SER A 74 -6.93 14.81 6.14
CA SER A 74 -7.30 15.13 4.76
C SER A 74 -6.40 14.36 3.79
N ARG A 75 -7.02 13.55 2.94
CA ARG A 75 -6.35 12.76 1.89
C ARG A 75 -5.64 13.66 0.89
N GLU A 76 -6.27 14.76 0.52
CA GLU A 76 -5.76 15.75 -0.43
C GLU A 76 -4.55 16.49 0.15
N THR A 77 -4.62 16.91 1.41
CA THR A 77 -3.50 17.56 2.11
C THR A 77 -2.31 16.61 2.27
N TYR A 78 -2.55 15.32 2.53
CA TYR A 78 -1.47 14.34 2.56
C TYR A 78 -0.81 14.17 1.20
N LEU A 79 -1.60 14.00 0.13
CA LEU A 79 -1.03 13.86 -1.21
C LEU A 79 -0.30 15.11 -1.68
N SER A 80 -0.69 16.31 -1.24
CA SER A 80 0.00 17.56 -1.61
C SER A 80 1.40 17.70 -0.97
N GLN A 81 1.69 16.91 0.07
CA GLN A 81 3.00 16.83 0.71
C GLN A 81 3.94 15.84 0.01
N LEU A 82 3.42 14.99 -0.88
CA LEU A 82 4.17 14.01 -1.63
C LEU A 82 4.63 14.57 -3.00
N PRO A 83 5.55 13.89 -3.71
CA PRO A 83 5.89 14.24 -5.08
C PRO A 83 4.66 14.31 -6.01
N LYS A 84 4.73 15.15 -7.05
CA LYS A 84 3.61 15.33 -8.00
C LYS A 84 3.27 14.05 -8.77
N GLU A 85 4.29 13.28 -9.12
CA GLU A 85 4.15 12.00 -9.82
C GLU A 85 4.09 10.90 -8.77
N LEU A 86 2.95 10.22 -8.71
CA LEU A 86 2.70 9.12 -7.79
C LEU A 86 2.21 7.89 -8.57
N PRO A 87 2.47 6.67 -8.07
CA PRO A 87 1.86 5.47 -8.63
C PRO A 87 0.33 5.60 -8.60
N ASP A 88 -0.33 5.35 -9.74
CA ASP A 88 -1.77 5.53 -9.89
C ASP A 88 -2.57 4.70 -8.89
N ASP A 89 -2.11 3.49 -8.59
CA ASP A 89 -2.76 2.58 -7.66
C ASP A 89 -2.63 3.05 -6.21
N PHE A 90 -1.46 3.53 -5.80
CA PHE A 90 -1.25 4.18 -4.50
C PHE A 90 -2.13 5.43 -4.35
N ARG A 91 -2.12 6.31 -5.36
CA ARG A 91 -2.93 7.53 -5.35
C ARG A 91 -4.43 7.23 -5.28
N CYS A 92 -4.91 6.28 -6.10
CA CYS A 92 -6.30 5.84 -6.11
C CYS A 92 -6.68 5.21 -4.76
N TRP A 93 -5.79 4.42 -4.16
CA TRP A 93 -5.99 3.86 -2.83
C TRP A 93 -6.12 4.95 -1.75
N VAL A 94 -5.21 5.92 -1.69
CA VAL A 94 -5.31 7.03 -0.71
C VAL A 94 -6.63 7.82 -0.86
N LEU A 95 -6.99 8.19 -2.09
CA LEU A 95 -8.14 9.06 -2.33
C LEU A 95 -9.47 8.34 -2.24
N GLU A 96 -9.53 7.10 -2.71
CA GLU A 96 -10.80 6.43 -3.02
C GLU A 96 -11.00 5.13 -2.22
N TRP A 97 -10.01 4.63 -1.46
CA TRP A 97 -10.21 3.42 -0.67
C TRP A 97 -11.23 3.64 0.45
N PRO A 98 -12.15 2.68 0.69
CA PRO A 98 -13.11 2.79 1.77
C PRO A 98 -12.40 2.72 3.13
N GLU A 99 -12.51 3.76 3.96
CA GLU A 99 -11.85 3.79 5.29
C GLU A 99 -12.27 2.65 6.20
N ARG A 100 -13.49 2.14 6.01
CA ARG A 100 -13.91 1.00 6.79
C ARG A 100 -13.03 -0.19 6.43
N ALA A 101 -12.69 -0.38 5.16
CA ALA A 101 -11.97 -1.52 4.60
C ALA A 101 -10.43 -1.39 4.64
N ILE A 102 -9.87 -0.65 5.59
CA ILE A 102 -8.42 -0.54 5.74
C ILE A 102 -7.79 -1.93 5.93
N LEU A 103 -6.65 -2.14 5.26
CA LEU A 103 -5.82 -3.34 5.34
C LEU A 103 -4.67 -3.08 6.29
N GLY A 104 -4.54 -3.89 7.35
CA GLY A 104 -3.48 -3.73 8.34
C GLY A 104 -3.38 -2.34 8.93
N LEU A 105 -2.14 -1.91 9.17
CA LEU A 105 -1.80 -0.60 9.75
C LEU A 105 -1.12 0.34 8.75
N VAL A 106 -1.20 0.06 7.45
CA VAL A 106 -0.50 0.83 6.43
C VAL A 106 -1.25 2.11 6.00
N TRP A 107 -2.46 2.36 6.54
CA TRP A 107 -3.31 3.49 6.16
C TRP A 107 -2.89 4.80 6.82
N PRO A 108 -2.63 5.88 6.04
CA PRO A 108 -2.18 7.17 6.59
C PRO A 108 -3.23 7.93 7.41
N GLY A 109 -4.44 7.38 7.60
CA GLY A 109 -5.45 7.92 8.52
C GLY A 109 -5.54 7.18 9.85
N LEU A 110 -4.59 6.28 10.15
CA LEU A 110 -4.52 5.59 11.43
C LEU A 110 -3.59 6.31 12.41
N ARG A 111 -4.00 6.37 13.68
CA ARG A 111 -3.13 6.79 14.78
C ARG A 111 -1.97 5.82 14.91
N HIS A 112 -0.78 6.35 15.22
CA HIS A 112 0.42 5.59 15.57
C HIS A 112 0.09 4.45 16.52
N THR A 113 -0.08 3.27 15.94
CA THR A 113 -0.41 2.08 16.68
C THR A 113 0.64 1.07 16.30
N ARG A 114 1.40 0.63 17.29
CA ARG A 114 2.18 -0.60 17.16
C ARG A 114 1.23 -1.69 16.68
N ASN A 115 1.65 -2.44 15.68
CA ASN A 115 0.96 -3.65 15.29
C ASN A 115 0.90 -4.56 16.51
N MET A 116 -0.29 -4.89 17.01
CA MET A 116 -0.44 -5.81 18.14
C MET A 116 0.00 -7.23 17.79
N PHE A 117 0.15 -7.52 16.49
CA PHE A 117 0.53 -8.81 15.94
C PHE A 117 2.04 -8.89 15.61
N SER A 118 2.76 -7.81 15.91
CA SER A 118 4.22 -7.73 15.97
C SER A 118 4.74 -8.46 17.20
N GLU A 119 5.71 -9.37 17.06
CA GLU A 119 6.61 -9.66 18.18
C GLU A 119 7.30 -8.35 18.62
N ALA A 120 7.60 -8.21 19.91
CA ALA A 120 8.17 -6.97 20.46
C ALA A 120 9.31 -6.46 19.56
N ASP A 121 9.19 -5.21 19.10
CA ASP A 121 10.16 -4.39 18.34
C ASP A 121 9.74 -3.89 16.93
N LEU A 122 8.49 -4.08 16.47
CA LEU A 122 8.00 -3.28 15.32
C LEU A 122 7.55 -1.88 15.79
N LEU A 123 8.31 -0.86 15.35
CA LEU A 123 7.83 0.52 15.31
C LEU A 123 6.97 0.66 14.06
N CYS A 124 5.66 0.52 14.22
CA CYS A 124 4.74 0.82 13.12
C CYS A 124 4.67 2.33 12.92
N ASP A 125 5.33 2.80 11.85
CA ASP A 125 5.00 4.07 11.25
C ASP A 125 3.80 3.86 10.33
N THR A 126 2.62 4.30 10.76
CA THR A 126 1.33 4.16 10.08
C THR A 126 1.23 5.05 8.82
N GLY A 127 2.35 5.53 8.29
CA GLY A 127 2.41 6.57 7.27
C GLY A 127 1.84 7.92 7.74
N THR A 128 1.55 8.07 9.03
CA THR A 128 1.07 9.31 9.67
C THR A 128 2.18 10.10 10.33
N ASN A 129 3.30 9.47 10.73
CA ASN A 129 4.53 10.20 10.94
C ASN A 129 5.12 10.38 9.54
N ILE A 130 4.79 11.51 8.91
CA ILE A 130 5.94 12.29 8.45
C ILE A 130 6.69 12.56 9.74
N LEU A 131 7.71 11.74 10.04
CA LEU A 131 8.65 12.03 11.12
C LEU A 131 8.88 13.55 11.06
N PRO A 132 8.72 14.30 12.16
CA PRO A 132 8.88 15.76 12.18
C PRO A 132 10.36 16.11 12.03
N ILE A 133 10.95 15.68 10.92
CA ILE A 133 12.33 15.79 10.50
C ILE A 133 12.21 15.54 9.01
N ASN A 134 12.44 16.56 8.18
CA ASN A 134 13.15 16.56 6.88
C ASN A 134 13.47 15.21 6.15
N ILE A 135 12.60 14.22 6.22
CA ILE A 135 12.76 12.87 5.66
C ILE A 135 11.79 12.78 4.47
N LEU A 136 11.88 13.75 3.57
CA LEU A 136 12.02 13.36 2.18
C LEU A 136 13.46 12.83 2.07
N ASN A 137 13.70 11.63 2.61
CA ASN A 137 15.01 11.01 2.54
C ASN A 137 15.25 10.77 1.06
N SER A 138 16.15 11.55 0.49
CA SER A 138 16.68 11.23 -0.82
C SER A 138 17.29 9.85 -0.68
N VAL A 139 16.69 8.86 -1.35
CA VAL A 139 17.31 7.55 -1.45
C VAL A 139 18.36 7.71 -2.52
N ALA A 140 19.63 7.63 -2.14
CA ALA A 140 20.69 7.49 -3.12
C ALA A 140 20.98 6.01 -3.32
N PHE A 141 21.13 5.65 -4.59
CA PHE A 141 21.44 4.30 -4.99
C PHE A 141 22.94 4.20 -5.26
N HIS A 142 23.60 3.30 -4.54
CA HIS A 142 25.00 2.95 -4.75
C HIS A 142 25.11 1.52 -5.29
N MET A 143 26.10 1.27 -6.15
CA MET A 143 26.33 -0.03 -6.76
C MET A 143 27.73 -0.52 -6.37
N PRO A 144 27.90 -1.13 -5.18
CA PRO A 144 29.20 -1.63 -4.76
C PRO A 144 29.66 -2.86 -5.56
N SER A 145 28.74 -3.58 -6.21
CA SER A 145 29.04 -4.72 -7.09
C SER A 145 28.02 -4.84 -8.23
N PRO A 146 28.34 -5.59 -9.31
CA PRO A 146 27.38 -5.92 -10.35
C PRO A 146 26.15 -6.62 -9.76
N PHE A 147 24.96 -6.20 -10.17
CA PHE A 147 23.66 -6.74 -9.73
C PHE A 147 23.26 -6.47 -8.27
N MET A 148 24.10 -5.78 -7.49
CA MET A 148 23.72 -5.34 -6.15
C MET A 148 23.51 -3.83 -6.11
N MET A 149 22.30 -3.41 -5.77
CA MET A 149 21.96 -2.00 -5.54
C MET A 149 21.80 -1.80 -4.05
N GLN A 150 22.59 -0.91 -3.44
CA GLN A 150 22.42 -0.48 -2.05
C GLN A 150 21.70 0.87 -2.01
N ALA A 151 20.54 0.89 -1.36
CA ALA A 151 19.84 2.12 -1.02
C ALA A 151 20.36 2.65 0.31
N TYR A 152 20.69 3.94 0.32
CA TYR A 152 21.04 4.67 1.53
C TYR A 152 20.05 5.81 1.69
N MET A 153 19.49 5.94 2.89
CA MET A 153 18.56 7.00 3.23
C MET A 153 19.33 8.17 3.83
N TYR A 154 19.25 9.33 3.18
CA TYR A 154 19.94 10.53 3.63
C TYR A 154 18.96 11.65 3.92
N SER A 155 19.22 12.39 5.00
CA SER A 155 18.50 13.60 5.36
C SER A 155 18.85 14.82 4.48
N THR A 156 19.79 14.68 3.54
CA THR A 156 20.26 15.76 2.66
C THR A 156 20.37 15.27 1.20
N GLY A 157 20.21 16.19 0.26
CA GLY A 157 20.27 15.89 -1.17
C GLY A 157 21.67 15.45 -1.60
N LEU A 158 21.75 14.32 -2.31
CA LEU A 158 23.00 13.77 -2.84
C LEU A 158 23.12 13.95 -4.35
N ARG A 159 24.36 13.99 -4.85
CA ARG A 159 24.66 13.93 -6.30
C ARG A 159 24.65 12.48 -6.76
N GLY A 160 23.74 12.12 -7.69
CA GLY A 160 23.67 10.78 -8.29
C GLY A 160 22.27 10.41 -8.77
N GLU A 161 22.03 9.12 -9.01
CA GLU A 161 20.67 8.58 -9.19
C GLU A 161 19.93 8.66 -7.84
N THR A 162 18.88 9.46 -7.80
CA THR A 162 18.08 9.71 -6.60
C THR A 162 16.62 9.28 -6.80
N GLY A 163 15.97 8.88 -5.71
CA GLY A 163 14.56 8.57 -5.67
C GLY A 163 13.89 9.09 -4.40
N VAL A 164 12.57 9.21 -4.45
CA VAL A 164 11.74 9.48 -3.27
C VAL A 164 11.04 8.19 -2.89
N ALA A 165 11.11 7.83 -1.61
CA ALA A 165 10.46 6.64 -1.08
C ALA A 165 9.61 6.99 0.14
N LEU A 166 8.52 6.26 0.33
CA LEU A 166 7.67 6.27 1.51
C LEU A 166 8.02 5.06 2.38
N LEU A 167 8.35 5.30 3.64
CA LEU A 167 8.49 4.24 4.64
C LEU A 167 7.11 3.69 4.98
N ILE A 168 6.92 2.38 4.82
CA ILE A 168 5.64 1.69 5.04
C ILE A 168 5.62 1.03 6.41
N ASP A 169 6.70 0.34 6.76
CA ASP A 169 6.88 -0.29 8.05
C ASP A 169 8.36 -0.39 8.42
N ASP A 170 8.60 -0.54 9.72
CA ASP A 170 9.93 -0.71 10.28
C ASP A 170 9.92 -1.68 11.46
N ALA A 171 10.86 -2.62 11.45
CA ALA A 171 10.92 -3.75 12.37
C ALA A 171 12.35 -3.97 12.84
N PHE A 172 12.60 -4.34 14.09
CA PHE A 172 13.83 -5.04 14.43
C PHE A 172 13.57 -6.54 14.45
N ILE A 173 14.30 -7.30 13.63
CA ILE A 173 14.21 -8.75 13.52
C ILE A 173 15.63 -9.31 13.64
N ASP A 174 15.87 -10.15 14.64
CA ASP A 174 17.17 -10.76 14.94
C ASP A 174 18.29 -9.73 15.17
N GLY A 175 17.97 -8.59 15.79
CA GLY A 175 18.92 -7.49 16.02
C GLY A 175 19.18 -6.61 14.80
N TYR A 176 18.50 -6.85 13.68
CA TYR A 176 18.61 -6.04 12.47
C TYR A 176 17.31 -5.29 12.18
N GLN A 177 17.43 -4.00 11.86
CA GLN A 177 16.30 -3.23 11.33
C GLN A 177 15.90 -3.79 9.96
N LYS A 178 14.61 -4.00 9.70
CA LYS A 178 14.02 -4.40 8.43
C LYS A 178 12.85 -3.46 8.16
N SER A 179 12.99 -2.68 7.11
CA SER A 179 12.02 -1.67 6.72
C SER A 179 11.46 -2.00 5.35
N ARG A 180 10.18 -1.70 5.10
CA ARG A 180 9.61 -1.73 3.75
C ARG A 180 9.37 -0.33 3.24
N ILE A 181 9.74 -0.11 1.99
CA ILE A 181 9.64 1.21 1.36
C ILE A 181 8.91 1.11 0.02
N LEU A 182 7.99 2.04 -0.22
CA LEU A 182 7.34 2.25 -1.52
C LEU A 182 8.10 3.34 -2.27
N LEU A 183 8.55 3.06 -3.48
CA LEU A 183 9.24 4.05 -4.31
C LEU A 183 8.20 4.93 -5.02
N LEU A 184 8.14 6.19 -4.64
CA LEU A 184 7.24 7.20 -5.20
C LEU A 184 7.80 7.82 -6.48
N SER A 185 9.13 7.92 -6.58
CA SER A 185 9.82 8.36 -7.78
C SER A 185 11.27 7.88 -7.80
N GLY A 186 11.89 7.87 -8.97
CA GLY A 186 13.30 7.54 -9.14
C GLY A 186 13.57 6.57 -10.28
N ARG A 187 14.79 6.64 -10.81
CA ARG A 187 15.33 5.70 -11.79
C ARG A 187 16.65 5.17 -11.29
N CYS A 188 16.93 3.90 -11.58
CA CYS A 188 18.25 3.32 -11.34
C CYS A 188 18.71 2.58 -12.59
N LYS A 189 19.89 2.92 -13.12
CA LYS A 189 20.43 2.40 -14.39
C LYS A 189 19.44 2.47 -15.55
N GLY A 190 18.68 3.56 -15.64
CA GLY A 190 17.63 3.74 -16.65
C GLY A 190 16.37 2.90 -16.44
N VAL A 191 16.32 2.04 -15.41
CA VAL A 191 15.10 1.31 -15.03
C VAL A 191 14.27 2.16 -14.10
N GLU A 192 12.98 2.28 -14.41
CA GLU A 192 12.01 3.00 -13.58
C GLU A 192 11.64 2.16 -12.35
N MET A 193 11.70 2.78 -11.17
CA MET A 193 11.50 2.11 -9.89
C MET A 193 10.15 2.44 -9.25
N VAL A 194 9.39 3.37 -9.84
CA VAL A 194 8.14 3.90 -9.31
C VAL A 194 7.10 2.79 -9.06
N GLY A 195 6.35 2.91 -7.96
CA GLY A 195 5.26 2.02 -7.59
C GLY A 195 5.69 0.67 -7.00
N ARG A 196 6.99 0.38 -7.00
CA ARG A 196 7.52 -0.87 -6.47
C ARG A 196 7.81 -0.75 -4.98
N VAL A 197 7.61 -1.86 -4.27
CA VAL A 197 7.91 -1.98 -2.85
C VAL A 197 9.15 -2.83 -2.66
N TYR A 198 10.07 -2.36 -1.81
CA TYR A 198 11.31 -3.05 -1.48
C TYR A 198 11.43 -3.28 0.01
N GLN A 199 12.23 -4.27 0.38
CA GLN A 199 12.64 -4.49 1.76
C GLN A 199 14.10 -4.06 1.92
N VAL A 200 14.38 -3.28 2.95
CA VAL A 200 15.70 -2.75 3.28
C VAL A 200 16.10 -3.29 4.65
N ALA A 201 17.33 -3.79 4.79
CA ALA A 201 17.86 -4.29 6.06
C ALA A 201 18.88 -3.29 6.63
N GLY A 202 18.48 -2.53 7.64
CA GLY A 202 19.26 -1.43 8.21
C GLY A 202 19.52 -0.33 7.17
N VAL A 203 20.76 0.14 7.10
CA VAL A 203 21.19 1.16 6.13
C VAL A 203 21.58 0.58 4.76
N LYS A 204 21.42 -0.73 4.54
CA LYS A 204 21.81 -1.43 3.31
C LYS A 204 20.75 -2.44 2.89
N GLY A 205 19.98 -2.13 1.86
CA GLY A 205 19.08 -3.09 1.21
C GLY A 205 19.53 -3.36 -0.21
N ALA A 206 19.58 -4.64 -0.60
CA ALA A 206 19.67 -5.02 -2.01
C ALA A 206 18.34 -4.70 -2.69
N MET A 207 18.33 -3.73 -3.61
CA MET A 207 17.13 -3.23 -4.30
C MET A 207 16.96 -3.83 -5.69
N ASP A 208 17.67 -4.91 -6.00
CA ASP A 208 17.64 -5.60 -7.29
C ASP A 208 16.31 -6.32 -7.53
N THR A 209 15.67 -6.80 -6.47
CA THR A 209 14.38 -7.49 -6.55
C THR A 209 13.34 -6.83 -5.63
N PRO A 210 12.31 -6.17 -6.19
CA PRO A 210 11.22 -5.66 -5.37
C PRO A 210 10.44 -6.82 -4.74
N ILE A 211 9.97 -6.63 -3.50
CA ILE A 211 9.06 -7.59 -2.85
C ILE A 211 7.67 -7.53 -3.49
N ALA A 212 7.28 -6.38 -4.05
CA ALA A 212 6.07 -6.24 -4.84
C ALA A 212 6.28 -5.23 -5.99
N LYS A 213 5.70 -5.51 -7.16
CA LYS A 213 5.86 -4.68 -8.36
C LYS A 213 4.89 -3.51 -8.41
N SER A 214 3.86 -3.51 -7.55
CA SER A 214 2.88 -2.44 -7.41
C SER A 214 2.43 -2.30 -5.94
N TRP A 215 1.81 -1.17 -5.61
CA TRP A 215 1.22 -0.98 -4.28
C TRP A 215 0.07 -1.96 -4.03
N THR A 216 -0.75 -2.24 -5.05
CA THR A 216 -1.86 -3.19 -4.92
C THR A 216 -1.36 -4.62 -4.67
N GLU A 217 -0.29 -5.05 -5.35
CA GLU A 217 0.34 -6.35 -5.11
C GLU A 217 0.89 -6.44 -3.69
N TYR A 218 1.52 -5.37 -3.19
CA TYR A 218 1.97 -5.31 -1.80
C TYR A 218 0.81 -5.48 -0.81
N LEU A 219 -0.31 -4.80 -1.03
CA LEU A 219 -1.50 -4.95 -0.18
C LEU A 219 -2.10 -6.37 -0.26
N GLU A 220 -2.05 -7.03 -1.41
CA GLU A 220 -2.45 -8.44 -1.54
C GLU A 220 -1.56 -9.38 -0.74
N GLN A 221 -0.24 -9.14 -0.75
CA GLN A 221 0.72 -9.88 0.08
C GLN A 221 0.46 -9.63 1.57
N GLU A 222 0.17 -8.39 1.95
CA GLU A 222 -0.11 -8.00 3.33
C GLU A 222 -1.38 -8.68 3.88
N LEU A 223 -2.44 -8.72 3.07
CA LEU A 223 -3.65 -9.47 3.40
C LEU A 223 -3.33 -10.96 3.64
N SER A 224 -2.55 -11.57 2.74
CA SER A 224 -2.15 -12.98 2.86
C SER A 224 -1.33 -13.24 4.13
N ARG A 225 -0.44 -12.31 4.48
CA ARG A 225 0.38 -12.38 5.68
C ARG A 225 -0.48 -12.37 6.95
N GLN A 226 -1.46 -11.48 7.02
CA GLN A 226 -2.37 -11.39 8.17
C GLN A 226 -3.27 -12.62 8.28
N GLU A 227 -3.74 -13.16 7.16
CA GLU A 227 -4.48 -14.43 7.12
C GLU A 227 -3.66 -15.59 7.70
N ALA A 228 -2.40 -15.71 7.28
CA ALA A 228 -1.50 -16.75 7.80
C ALA A 228 -1.21 -16.59 9.30
N TRP A 229 -0.99 -15.35 9.75
CA TRP A 229 -0.75 -15.05 11.16
C TRP A 229 -1.96 -15.41 12.03
N GLN A 230 -3.18 -15.05 11.60
CA GLN A 230 -4.40 -15.38 12.33
C GLN A 230 -4.58 -16.89 12.47
N LEU A 231 -4.34 -17.65 11.39
CA LEU A 231 -4.42 -19.11 11.41
C LEU A 231 -3.42 -19.73 12.40
N GLN A 232 -2.20 -19.17 12.50
CA GLN A 232 -1.22 -19.62 13.47
C GLN A 232 -1.64 -19.30 14.90
N HIS A 233 -2.17 -18.10 15.15
CA HIS A 233 -2.64 -17.67 16.46
C HIS A 233 -3.82 -18.53 16.97
N GLU A 234 -4.77 -18.86 16.09
CA GLU A 234 -5.88 -19.77 16.41
C GLU A 234 -5.43 -21.19 16.72
N ARG A 235 -4.32 -21.66 16.14
CA ARG A 235 -3.74 -22.98 16.48
C ARG A 235 -3.10 -22.97 17.86
N CYS A 236 -2.38 -21.91 18.23
CA CYS A 236 -1.72 -21.79 19.52
C CYS A 236 -2.71 -21.64 20.68
N THR A 237 -3.86 -21.00 20.46
CA THR A 237 -4.87 -20.73 21.51
C THR A 237 -5.83 -21.89 21.80
N ARG A 238 -5.81 -22.95 20.96
CA ARG A 238 -6.64 -24.15 21.13
C ARG A 238 -5.93 -25.32 21.85
N LEU A 239 -4.66 -25.14 22.21
CA LEU A 239 -3.85 -26.08 22.99
C LEU A 239 -3.82 -25.66 24.46
#